data_AF-A0A7Y6N9H0-F1
#
_entry.id   AF-A0A7Y6N9H0-F1
#
_cell.length_a   1.000
_cell.length_b   1.000
_cell.length_c   1.000
_cell.angle_alpha   90.00
_cell.angle_beta   90.00
_cell.angle_gamma   90.00
#
_symmetry.space_group_name_H-M   'P 1'
#
loop_
_entity.id
_entity.type
_entity.pdbx_description
1 polymer ?
#
loop_
_entity_poly.entity_id
_entity_poly.type
_entity_poly.pdbx_seq_one_letter_code
_entity_poly.pdbx_strand_id
1 'polypeptide(L)'
;MFNNFGAKTVLIDYNKIINLEKNQEELLLSLTKQEDMVAKKLMLDQIKIEVGQFIKEYKINRILILGNYYNLHSEPFPPTPYRQLAIEAIMKIVDDNPTIHLLGVCGGLQGIMSAKGIEVVHVENLVSNEEQKRSYLKPIPNPQQEGVPLQQIKIVPNSRLAEVVAKFLLPDENGWFSAYFPDAHSAVVSNTPENRRKLGLLGYKIAAFSNDGIIEAIEDKYGNIYFQSHPEALIVKSDKILHLSNYKARQVSILVAIAIINDFLYRA
;
A
#
# COMPACT_ATOMS: atom_id res chain seq x y z
N MET A 1 8.17 -11.12 -9.36
CA MET A 1 8.92 -10.20 -8.47
C MET A 1 9.67 -10.95 -7.39
N PHE A 2 9.01 -11.71 -6.51
CA PHE A 2 9.67 -12.29 -5.32
C PHE A 2 10.40 -13.63 -5.53
N ASN A 3 10.25 -14.27 -6.69
CA ASN A 3 10.98 -15.51 -6.99
C ASN A 3 12.50 -15.31 -6.93
N ASN A 4 12.99 -14.13 -7.34
CA ASN A 4 14.42 -13.78 -7.28
C ASN A 4 14.94 -13.62 -5.84
N PHE A 5 14.04 -13.51 -4.87
CA PHE A 5 14.37 -13.49 -3.44
C PHE A 5 14.26 -14.88 -2.82
N GLY A 6 13.75 -15.89 -3.54
CA GLY A 6 13.52 -17.24 -3.01
C GLY A 6 12.23 -17.36 -2.19
N ALA A 7 11.32 -16.39 -2.30
CA ALA A 7 10.00 -16.47 -1.66
C ALA A 7 8.98 -17.17 -2.58
N LYS A 8 8.22 -18.12 -2.02
CA LYS A 8 7.09 -18.75 -2.69
C LYS A 8 5.92 -17.75 -2.74
N THR A 9 5.50 -17.37 -3.95
CA THR A 9 4.37 -16.46 -4.14
C THR A 9 3.09 -17.24 -4.38
N VAL A 10 2.02 -16.86 -3.68
CA VAL A 10 0.66 -17.37 -3.91
C VAL A 10 -0.24 -16.17 -4.20
N LEU A 11 -1.04 -16.25 -5.27
CA LEU A 11 -1.97 -15.18 -5.64
C LEU A 11 -3.33 -15.45 -5.02
N ILE A 12 -3.87 -14.42 -4.37
CA ILE A 12 -5.22 -14.41 -3.81
C ILE A 12 -6.14 -13.85 -4.89
N ASP A 13 -6.98 -14.71 -5.47
CA ASP A 13 -8.06 -14.30 -6.36
C ASP A 13 -9.32 -14.11 -5.52
N TYR A 14 -9.64 -12.84 -5.22
CA TYR A 14 -10.78 -12.49 -4.38
C TYR A 14 -12.10 -13.03 -4.94
N ASN A 15 -12.25 -13.13 -6.27
CA ASN A 15 -13.48 -13.63 -6.87
C ASN A 15 -13.64 -15.16 -6.73
N LYS A 16 -12.54 -15.88 -6.49
CA LYS A 16 -12.56 -17.34 -6.26
C LYS A 16 -12.70 -17.71 -4.80
N ILE A 17 -12.09 -16.91 -3.92
CA ILE A 17 -12.19 -17.13 -2.48
C ILE A 17 -13.58 -16.77 -2.01
N ILE A 18 -14.09 -15.62 -2.46
CA ILE A 18 -15.42 -15.13 -2.16
C ILE A 18 -16.38 -15.81 -3.14
N ASN A 19 -16.94 -16.96 -2.77
CA ASN A 19 -17.86 -17.70 -3.65
C ASN A 19 -19.20 -16.94 -3.79
N LEU A 20 -19.27 -16.07 -4.80
CA LEU A 20 -20.31 -15.06 -4.97
C LEU A 20 -21.72 -15.64 -5.13
N GLU A 21 -21.88 -16.76 -5.82
CA GLU A 21 -23.21 -17.33 -6.10
C GLU A 21 -23.90 -17.78 -4.81
N LYS A 22 -23.13 -18.40 -3.90
CA LYS A 22 -23.65 -18.89 -2.62
C LYS A 22 -23.92 -17.75 -1.64
N ASN A 23 -23.03 -16.75 -1.61
CA ASN A 23 -23.13 -15.62 -0.70
C ASN A 23 -24.23 -14.61 -1.13
N GLN A 24 -24.52 -14.47 -2.43
CA GLN A 24 -25.60 -13.60 -2.91
C GLN A 24 -27.00 -14.16 -2.62
N GLU A 25 -27.21 -15.47 -2.74
CA GLU A 25 -28.50 -16.09 -2.39
C GLU A 25 -28.82 -15.95 -0.89
N GLU A 26 -27.83 -16.17 -0.02
CA GLU A 26 -27.98 -15.98 1.43
C GLU A 26 -28.19 -14.49 1.81
N LEU A 27 -27.53 -13.55 1.13
CA LEU A 27 -27.74 -12.10 1.35
C LEU A 27 -29.10 -11.60 0.83
N LEU A 28 -29.54 -12.08 -0.33
CA LEU A 28 -30.82 -11.70 -0.93
C LEU A 28 -32.00 -12.17 -0.07
N LEU A 29 -31.84 -13.28 0.66
CA LEU A 29 -32.83 -13.78 1.62
C LEU A 29 -32.91 -12.95 2.90
N SER A 30 -31.85 -12.25 3.31
CA SER A 30 -31.86 -11.40 4.52
C SER A 30 -32.40 -9.99 4.27
N LEU A 31 -32.20 -9.42 3.08
CA LEU A 31 -32.41 -7.99 2.82
C LEU A 31 -33.87 -7.59 2.53
N THR A 32 -34.67 -7.35 3.59
CA THR A 32 -35.87 -6.49 3.52
C THR A 32 -35.61 -5.13 4.17
N LYS A 33 -35.05 -4.21 3.38
CA LYS A 33 -35.08 -2.73 3.51
C LYS A 33 -34.57 -2.03 4.80
N GLN A 34 -33.94 -2.70 5.75
CA GLN A 34 -33.30 -2.03 6.91
C GLN A 34 -31.85 -2.45 7.21
N GLU A 35 -31.21 -3.22 6.32
CA GLU A 35 -30.10 -4.11 6.70
C GLU A 35 -28.76 -3.92 5.96
N ASP A 36 -28.51 -2.81 5.24
CA ASP A 36 -27.25 -2.66 4.47
C ASP A 36 -25.97 -2.77 5.32
N MET A 37 -25.98 -2.22 6.54
CA MET A 37 -24.84 -2.29 7.45
C MET A 37 -24.66 -3.70 8.05
N VAL A 38 -25.78 -4.37 8.33
CA VAL A 38 -25.79 -5.74 8.87
C VAL A 38 -25.32 -6.71 7.80
N ALA A 39 -25.82 -6.57 6.57
CA ALA A 39 -25.39 -7.35 5.42
C ALA A 39 -23.91 -7.14 5.09
N LYS A 40 -23.42 -5.88 5.09
CA LYS A 40 -21.99 -5.61 4.90
C LYS A 40 -21.14 -6.29 5.98
N LYS A 41 -21.60 -6.27 7.24
CA LYS A 41 -20.91 -6.94 8.35
C LYS A 41 -20.87 -8.46 8.19
N LEU A 42 -22.01 -9.08 7.91
CA LEU A 42 -22.10 -10.54 7.69
C LEU A 42 -21.22 -10.98 6.53
N MET A 43 -21.26 -10.23 5.42
CA MET A 43 -20.42 -10.47 4.25
C MET A 43 -18.93 -10.35 4.59
N LEU A 44 -18.53 -9.31 5.34
CA LEU A 44 -17.16 -9.13 5.78
C LEU A 44 -16.69 -10.27 6.70
N ASP A 45 -17.55 -10.74 7.60
CA ASP A 45 -17.23 -11.83 8.52
C ASP A 45 -17.06 -13.15 7.75
N GLN A 46 -17.88 -13.42 6.73
CA GLN A 46 -17.71 -14.57 5.84
C GLN A 46 -16.40 -14.49 5.03
N ILE A 47 -16.10 -13.34 4.43
CA ILE A 47 -14.84 -13.11 3.70
C ILE A 47 -13.64 -13.30 4.63
N LYS A 48 -13.74 -12.84 5.89
CA LYS A 48 -12.69 -13.05 6.90
C LYS A 48 -12.44 -14.55 7.15
N ILE A 49 -13.48 -15.37 7.23
CA ILE A 49 -13.36 -16.82 7.41
C ILE A 49 -12.63 -17.43 6.21
N GLU A 50 -13.07 -17.13 4.99
CA GLU A 50 -12.50 -17.71 3.75
C GLU A 50 -11.04 -17.28 3.53
N VAL A 51 -10.75 -15.98 3.70
CA VAL A 51 -9.37 -15.46 3.62
C VAL A 51 -8.49 -16.06 4.72
N GLY A 52 -9.02 -16.20 5.94
CA GLY A 52 -8.30 -16.83 7.05
C GLY A 52 -7.97 -18.31 6.80
N GLN A 53 -8.92 -19.06 6.23
CA GLN A 53 -8.71 -20.45 5.82
C GLN A 53 -7.63 -20.55 4.74
N PHE A 54 -7.70 -19.70 3.71
CA PHE A 54 -6.70 -19.63 2.65
C PHE A 54 -5.30 -19.34 3.21
N ILE A 55 -5.17 -18.32 4.06
CA ILE A 55 -3.89 -17.97 4.72
C ILE A 55 -3.32 -19.17 5.48
N LYS A 56 -4.17 -19.90 6.22
CA LYS A 56 -3.76 -21.07 7.00
C LYS A 56 -3.32 -22.23 6.12
N GLU A 57 -4.11 -22.57 5.09
CA GLU A 57 -3.84 -23.67 4.15
C GLU A 57 -2.49 -23.49 3.45
N TYR A 58 -2.23 -22.28 2.96
CA TYR A 58 -1.01 -21.95 2.24
C TYR A 58 0.16 -21.50 3.16
N LYS A 59 -0.06 -21.49 4.48
CA LYS A 59 0.92 -21.05 5.50
C LYS A 59 1.50 -19.66 5.22
N ILE A 60 0.62 -18.73 4.84
CA ILE A 60 1.00 -17.37 4.46
C ILE A 60 1.35 -16.56 5.71
N ASN A 61 2.54 -15.98 5.74
CA ASN A 61 3.02 -15.07 6.80
C ASN A 61 3.45 -13.70 6.27
N ARG A 62 3.29 -13.46 4.97
CA ARG A 62 3.60 -12.21 4.26
C ARG A 62 2.46 -11.92 3.29
N ILE A 63 1.83 -10.75 3.44
CA ILE A 63 0.77 -10.30 2.55
C ILE A 63 1.21 -9.01 1.89
N LEU A 64 1.15 -8.97 0.56
CA LEU A 64 1.37 -7.77 -0.24
C LEU A 64 0.06 -7.33 -0.87
N ILE A 65 -0.31 -6.07 -0.66
CA ILE A 65 -1.45 -5.42 -1.31
C ILE A 65 -0.89 -4.35 -2.24
N LEU A 66 -0.87 -4.64 -3.54
CA LEU A 66 -0.38 -3.72 -4.58
C LEU A 66 -1.38 -2.61 -4.91
N GLY A 67 -0.96 -1.61 -5.67
CA GLY A 67 -1.86 -0.62 -6.25
C GLY A 67 -2.83 -1.25 -7.26
N ASN A 68 -3.82 -0.47 -7.68
CA ASN A 68 -4.68 -0.81 -8.81
C ASN A 68 -4.64 0.35 -9.81
N TYR A 69 -4.95 0.08 -11.07
CA TYR A 69 -5.18 1.13 -12.06
C TYR A 69 -6.47 1.93 -11.72
N TYR A 70 -7.42 1.28 -11.04
CA TYR A 70 -8.65 1.90 -10.56
C TYR A 70 -8.45 2.51 -9.16
N ASN A 71 -8.54 3.83 -9.07
CA ASN A 71 -8.51 4.54 -7.78
C ASN A 71 -9.82 4.28 -7.02
N LEU A 72 -9.80 4.48 -5.70
CA LEU A 72 -11.01 4.41 -4.85
C LEU A 72 -12.17 5.29 -5.38
N HIS A 73 -11.84 6.32 -6.16
CA HIS A 73 -12.72 7.40 -6.57
C HIS A 73 -12.81 7.62 -8.10
N SER A 74 -12.23 6.74 -8.94
CA SER A 74 -12.24 6.90 -10.41
C SER A 74 -13.08 5.86 -11.13
N GLU A 75 -13.83 6.27 -12.15
CA GLU A 75 -14.68 5.38 -12.95
C GLU A 75 -13.91 4.34 -13.79
N PRO A 76 -14.50 3.15 -14.05
CA PRO A 76 -15.71 2.65 -13.40
C PRO A 76 -15.43 2.48 -11.90
N PHE A 77 -16.28 3.04 -11.03
CA PHE A 77 -16.10 3.04 -9.58
C PHE A 77 -16.14 1.59 -9.09
N PRO A 78 -15.00 0.87 -9.06
CA PRO A 78 -14.36 0.50 -7.78
C PRO A 78 -12.86 0.05 -7.91
N PRO A 79 -12.06 -0.06 -6.83
CA PRO A 79 -11.45 -1.35 -6.54
C PRO A 79 -12.63 -2.24 -6.14
N THR A 80 -13.01 -3.23 -6.97
CA THR A 80 -14.23 -4.07 -6.80
C THR A 80 -14.70 -4.14 -5.35
N PRO A 81 -15.96 -3.90 -4.95
CA PRO A 81 -16.38 -3.84 -3.54
C PRO A 81 -15.78 -4.98 -2.68
N TYR A 82 -15.61 -6.15 -3.30
CA TYR A 82 -14.89 -7.32 -2.79
C TYR A 82 -13.43 -7.10 -2.43
N ARG A 83 -12.65 -6.34 -3.20
CA ARG A 83 -11.28 -5.94 -2.88
C ARG A 83 -11.24 -5.10 -1.61
N GLN A 84 -12.11 -4.10 -1.46
CA GLN A 84 -12.13 -3.31 -0.22
C GLN A 84 -12.53 -4.19 0.98
N LEU A 85 -13.56 -5.04 0.82
CA LEU A 85 -13.94 -6.01 1.85
C LEU A 85 -12.82 -7.02 2.17
N ALA A 86 -12.07 -7.46 1.16
CA ALA A 86 -10.94 -8.36 1.35
C ALA A 86 -9.77 -7.66 2.06
N ILE A 87 -9.49 -6.39 1.74
CA ILE A 87 -8.51 -5.59 2.48
C ILE A 87 -8.95 -5.41 3.94
N GLU A 88 -10.22 -5.08 4.19
CA GLU A 88 -10.80 -5.00 5.53
C GLU A 88 -10.66 -6.35 6.28
N ALA A 89 -10.93 -7.47 5.62
CA ALA A 89 -10.79 -8.82 6.18
C ALA A 89 -9.33 -9.18 6.49
N ILE A 90 -8.41 -8.95 5.54
CA ILE A 90 -6.97 -9.12 5.74
C ILE A 90 -6.50 -8.29 6.93
N MET A 91 -6.98 -7.05 7.05
CA MET A 91 -6.57 -6.17 8.14
C MET A 91 -7.01 -6.68 9.50
N LYS A 92 -8.24 -7.17 9.63
CA LYS A 92 -8.70 -7.84 10.86
C LYS A 92 -7.85 -9.07 11.17
N ILE A 93 -7.50 -9.88 10.17
CA ILE A 93 -6.68 -11.10 10.36
C ILE A 93 -5.26 -10.74 10.84
N VAL A 94 -4.64 -9.71 10.24
CA VAL A 94 -3.31 -9.24 10.63
C VAL A 94 -3.33 -8.59 12.02
N ASP A 95 -4.38 -7.83 12.35
CA ASP A 95 -4.55 -7.26 13.69
C ASP A 95 -4.66 -8.34 14.78
N ASP A 96 -5.37 -9.43 14.49
CA ASP A 96 -5.56 -10.58 15.37
C ASP A 96 -4.31 -11.51 15.41
N ASN A 97 -3.45 -11.45 14.40
CA ASN A 97 -2.25 -12.26 14.28
C ASN A 97 -1.05 -11.44 13.75
N PRO A 98 -0.32 -10.74 14.63
CA PRO A 98 0.79 -9.86 14.25
C PRO A 98 2.02 -10.60 13.71
N THR A 99 2.02 -11.94 13.68
CA THR A 99 3.07 -12.74 13.02
C THR A 99 2.95 -12.72 11.48
N ILE A 100 1.83 -12.25 10.96
CA ILE A 100 1.62 -12.00 9.53
C ILE A 100 2.03 -10.57 9.24
N HIS A 101 3.04 -10.38 8.38
CA HIS A 101 3.49 -9.05 8.00
C HIS A 101 2.78 -8.58 6.76
N LEU A 102 2.49 -7.28 6.71
CA LEU A 102 1.76 -6.64 5.64
C LEU A 102 2.61 -5.58 4.97
N LEU A 103 2.54 -5.51 3.65
CA LEU A 103 3.08 -4.42 2.84
C LEU A 103 1.96 -3.92 1.93
N GLY A 104 1.70 -2.62 1.97
CA GLY A 104 0.71 -1.96 1.12
C GLY A 104 1.42 -0.96 0.21
N VAL A 105 1.08 -0.95 -1.07
CA VAL A 105 1.69 -0.05 -2.05
C VAL A 105 0.60 0.69 -2.83
N CYS A 106 0.72 2.01 -2.95
CA CYS A 106 -0.20 2.88 -3.67
C CYS A 106 -1.66 2.63 -3.25
N GLY A 107 -2.51 2.09 -4.14
CA GLY A 107 -3.87 1.69 -3.83
C GLY A 107 -4.01 0.70 -2.66
N GLY A 108 -2.97 -0.07 -2.33
CA GLY A 108 -2.92 -0.90 -1.14
C GLY A 108 -2.82 -0.10 0.15
N LEU A 109 -1.94 0.91 0.22
CA LEU A 109 -1.89 1.87 1.33
C LEU A 109 -3.26 2.55 1.48
N GLN A 110 -3.81 3.06 0.38
CA GLN A 110 -5.08 3.77 0.37
C GLN A 110 -6.23 2.90 0.88
N GLY A 111 -6.34 1.65 0.41
CA GLY A 111 -7.38 0.72 0.85
C GLY A 111 -7.25 0.35 2.33
N ILE A 112 -6.02 0.17 2.82
CA ILE A 112 -5.75 -0.07 4.25
C ILE A 112 -6.17 1.13 5.09
N MET A 113 -5.79 2.35 4.70
CA MET A 113 -6.15 3.56 5.43
C MET A 113 -7.66 3.82 5.40
N SER A 114 -8.30 3.61 4.25
CA SER A 114 -9.77 3.69 4.11
C SER A 114 -10.49 2.68 5.01
N ALA A 115 -10.00 1.44 5.09
CA ALA A 115 -10.53 0.40 5.99
C ALA A 115 -10.44 0.79 7.48
N LYS A 116 -9.53 1.69 7.82
CA LYS A 116 -9.34 2.24 9.18
C LYS A 116 -10.10 3.55 9.41
N GLY A 117 -10.93 4.00 8.46
CA GLY A 117 -11.66 5.26 8.56
C GLY A 117 -10.78 6.50 8.40
N ILE A 118 -9.59 6.34 7.82
CA ILE A 118 -8.69 7.44 7.48
C ILE A 118 -9.05 7.93 6.09
N GLU A 119 -9.24 9.24 5.95
CA GLU A 119 -9.67 9.85 4.71
C GLU A 119 -8.58 9.74 3.63
N VAL A 120 -8.98 9.28 2.45
CA VAL A 120 -8.17 9.27 1.22
C VAL A 120 -8.81 10.21 0.23
N VAL A 121 -8.04 11.16 -0.29
CA VAL A 121 -8.51 12.22 -1.19
C VAL A 121 -7.74 12.21 -2.50
N HIS A 122 -8.31 12.80 -3.53
CA HIS A 122 -7.55 13.08 -4.75
C HIS A 122 -6.47 14.13 -4.52
N VAL A 123 -5.32 13.95 -5.17
CA VAL A 123 -4.18 14.88 -5.05
C VAL A 123 -4.56 16.29 -5.51
N GLU A 124 -5.42 16.41 -6.54
CA GLU A 124 -5.90 17.70 -7.04
C GLU A 124 -6.59 18.57 -5.98
N ASN A 125 -7.17 17.95 -4.96
CA ASN A 125 -7.85 18.63 -3.85
C ASN A 125 -6.88 19.13 -2.78
N LEU A 126 -5.61 18.71 -2.82
CA LEU A 126 -4.58 19.07 -1.84
C LEU A 126 -3.58 20.09 -2.37
N VAL A 127 -3.44 20.19 -3.68
CA VAL A 127 -2.43 21.04 -4.30
C VAL A 127 -3.05 22.36 -4.74
N SER A 128 -2.52 23.48 -4.24
CA SER A 128 -3.05 24.82 -4.57
C SER A 128 -2.60 25.35 -5.93
N ASN A 129 -1.52 24.79 -6.50
CA ASN A 129 -0.95 25.24 -7.76
C ASN A 129 -1.59 24.53 -8.97
N GLU A 130 -2.18 25.31 -9.87
CA GLU A 130 -2.83 24.85 -11.10
C GLU A 130 -1.89 24.07 -12.05
N GLU A 131 -0.59 24.38 -12.09
CA GLU A 131 0.37 23.60 -12.90
C GLU A 131 0.63 22.22 -12.32
N GLN A 132 0.69 22.11 -10.99
CA GLN A 132 0.85 20.83 -10.30
C GLN A 132 -0.44 20.01 -10.42
N LYS A 133 -1.63 20.61 -10.27
CA LYS A 133 -2.91 19.94 -10.56
C LYS A 133 -2.95 19.35 -11.97
N ARG A 134 -2.53 20.13 -12.99
CA ARG A 134 -2.45 19.65 -14.39
C ARG A 134 -1.46 18.50 -14.58
N SER A 135 -0.41 18.41 -13.78
CA SER A 135 0.53 17.29 -13.85
C SER A 135 -0.09 15.98 -13.35
N TYR A 136 -0.98 16.05 -12.36
CA TYR A 136 -1.72 14.90 -11.82
C TYR A 136 -2.96 14.50 -12.66
N LEU A 137 -3.37 15.34 -13.63
CA LEU A 137 -4.40 15.03 -14.64
C LEU A 137 -3.85 14.29 -15.87
N LYS A 138 -2.52 14.16 -16.00
CA LYS A 138 -1.91 13.38 -17.08
C LYS A 138 -2.13 11.88 -16.82
N PRO A 139 -2.14 11.04 -17.89
CA PRO A 139 -2.18 9.60 -17.72
C PRO A 139 -1.08 9.15 -16.75
N ILE A 140 -1.48 8.44 -15.70
CA ILE A 140 -0.55 7.91 -14.70
C ILE A 140 0.45 7.00 -15.44
N PRO A 141 1.76 7.29 -15.40
CA PRO A 141 2.75 6.48 -16.10
C PRO A 141 2.79 5.09 -15.47
N ASN A 142 3.02 4.05 -16.27
CA ASN A 142 3.24 2.72 -15.72
C ASN A 142 4.55 2.72 -14.92
N PRO A 143 4.52 2.52 -13.58
CA PRO A 143 5.70 2.69 -12.72
C PRO A 143 6.85 1.73 -13.05
N GLN A 144 6.58 0.66 -13.81
CA GLN A 144 7.59 -0.31 -14.25
C GLN A 144 8.33 0.09 -15.54
N GLN A 145 7.93 1.20 -16.18
CA GLN A 145 8.64 1.71 -17.36
C GLN A 145 10.01 2.29 -16.97
N GLU A 146 11.02 2.02 -17.79
CA GLU A 146 12.40 2.43 -17.51
C GLU A 146 12.58 3.95 -17.46
N GLY A 147 11.71 4.72 -18.12
CA GLY A 147 11.75 6.19 -18.13
C GLY A 147 10.86 6.89 -17.09
N VAL A 148 10.21 6.16 -16.17
CA VAL A 148 9.32 6.82 -15.19
C VAL A 148 10.12 7.76 -14.28
N PRO A 149 9.68 9.02 -14.12
CA PRO A 149 10.28 9.94 -13.17
C PRO A 149 10.28 9.37 -11.76
N LEU A 150 11.40 9.55 -11.05
CA LEU A 150 11.46 9.22 -9.64
C LEU A 150 11.14 10.47 -8.84
N GLN A 151 10.21 10.35 -7.91
CA GLN A 151 9.88 11.39 -6.94
C GLN A 151 10.74 11.20 -5.68
N GLN A 152 11.24 12.30 -5.14
CA GLN A 152 11.93 12.29 -3.86
C GLN A 152 10.94 12.15 -2.71
N ILE A 153 11.22 11.24 -1.80
CA ILE A 153 10.56 11.16 -0.50
C ILE A 153 11.57 11.44 0.62
N LYS A 154 11.11 12.13 1.65
CA LYS A 154 11.84 12.46 2.88
C LYS A 154 11.35 11.54 3.99
N ILE A 155 12.23 10.66 4.46
CA ILE A 155 11.95 9.65 5.48
C ILE A 155 12.24 10.24 6.86
N VAL A 156 11.25 10.13 7.74
CA VAL A 156 11.27 10.66 9.11
C VAL A 156 12.33 9.90 9.93
N PRO A 157 13.18 10.58 10.72
CA PRO A 157 14.15 9.94 11.60
C PRO A 157 13.47 9.04 12.65
N ASN A 158 14.20 8.04 13.14
CA ASN A 158 13.74 7.08 14.16
C ASN A 158 12.46 6.30 13.78
N SER A 159 12.16 6.21 12.48
CA SER A 159 11.16 5.31 11.92
C SER A 159 11.80 3.97 11.58
N ARG A 160 11.01 2.90 11.49
CA ARG A 160 11.53 1.61 11.01
C ARG A 160 12.09 1.75 9.59
N LEU A 161 11.41 2.52 8.75
CA LEU A 161 11.85 2.81 7.40
C LEU A 161 13.23 3.46 7.40
N ALA A 162 13.51 4.39 8.31
CA ALA A 162 14.84 4.98 8.48
C ALA A 162 15.90 3.90 8.79
N GLU A 163 15.62 2.96 9.71
CA GLU A 163 16.53 1.84 10.02
C GLU A 163 16.81 0.96 8.80
N VAL A 164 15.77 0.68 7.99
CA VAL A 164 15.89 -0.15 6.79
C VAL A 164 16.75 0.54 5.73
N VAL A 165 16.54 1.84 5.48
CA VAL A 165 17.24 2.56 4.41
C VAL A 165 18.64 3.04 4.80
N ALA A 166 18.93 3.18 6.09
CA ALA A 166 20.24 3.61 6.61
C ALA A 166 21.40 2.71 6.17
N LYS A 167 21.11 1.48 5.70
CA LYS A 167 22.10 0.56 5.09
C LYS A 167 22.72 1.13 3.81
N PHE A 168 22.01 2.01 3.11
CA PHE A 168 22.38 2.50 1.78
C PHE A 168 22.36 4.02 1.65
N LEU A 169 21.75 4.72 2.61
CA LEU A 169 21.60 6.17 2.62
C LEU A 169 22.24 6.77 3.87
N LEU A 170 22.80 7.97 3.72
CA LEU A 170 23.22 8.80 4.83
C LEU A 170 22.10 9.79 5.17
N PRO A 171 21.82 10.03 6.46
CA PRO A 171 20.87 11.07 6.85
C PRO A 171 21.47 12.46 6.62
N ASP A 172 20.60 13.46 6.52
CA ASP A 172 20.99 14.87 6.58
C ASP A 172 21.32 15.33 8.01
N GLU A 173 21.63 16.62 8.16
CA GLU A 173 21.96 17.24 9.46
C GLU A 173 20.84 17.12 10.51
N ASN A 174 19.60 16.93 10.08
CA ASN A 174 18.42 16.77 10.95
C ASN A 174 18.03 15.29 11.14
N GLY A 175 18.83 14.35 10.64
CA GLY A 175 18.57 12.91 10.74
C GLY A 175 17.63 12.35 9.66
N TRP A 176 17.18 13.15 8.70
CA TRP A 176 16.23 12.71 7.68
C TRP A 176 16.94 12.02 6.52
N PHE A 177 16.30 11.01 5.93
CA PHE A 177 16.83 10.33 4.74
C PHE A 177 16.06 10.75 3.50
N SER A 178 16.75 10.79 2.35
CA SER A 178 16.13 11.05 1.05
C SER A 178 16.24 9.81 0.17
N ALA A 179 15.09 9.29 -0.27
CA ALA A 179 15.00 8.19 -1.23
C ALA A 179 14.19 8.64 -2.45
N TYR A 180 14.34 7.93 -3.57
CA TYR A 180 13.61 8.26 -4.80
C TYR A 180 12.91 7.02 -5.35
N PHE A 181 11.60 7.10 -5.56
CA PHE A 181 10.78 6.00 -6.06
C PHE A 181 9.90 6.45 -7.23
N PRO A 182 9.49 5.53 -8.11
CA PRO A 182 8.48 5.82 -9.11
C PRO A 182 7.20 6.29 -8.44
N ASP A 183 6.67 7.42 -8.91
CA ASP A 183 5.40 7.98 -8.51
C ASP A 183 4.37 7.76 -9.63
N ALA A 184 3.22 7.21 -9.25
CA ALA A 184 2.15 6.82 -10.16
C ALA A 184 0.80 6.72 -9.43
N HIS A 185 0.32 7.83 -8.87
CA HIS A 185 -0.97 7.87 -8.18
C HIS A 185 -1.74 9.20 -8.36
N SER A 186 -3.07 9.15 -8.26
CA SER A 186 -3.94 10.34 -8.27
C SER A 186 -4.75 10.52 -6.98
N ALA A 187 -4.61 9.60 -6.02
CA ALA A 187 -5.22 9.68 -4.70
C ALA A 187 -4.16 9.43 -3.62
N VAL A 188 -4.32 10.05 -2.46
CA VAL A 188 -3.37 9.99 -1.34
C VAL A 188 -4.09 10.06 0.00
N VAL A 189 -3.42 9.62 1.05
CA VAL A 189 -3.91 9.79 2.43
C VAL A 189 -3.89 11.27 2.79
N SER A 190 -5.04 11.81 3.21
CA SER A 190 -5.19 13.22 3.58
C SER A 190 -4.33 13.55 4.81
N ASN A 191 -3.49 14.59 4.72
CA ASN A 191 -2.57 15.03 5.78
C ASN A 191 -3.18 16.10 6.71
N THR A 192 -4.50 16.04 6.95
CA THR A 192 -5.19 16.96 7.86
C THR A 192 -4.83 16.68 9.33
N PRO A 193 -4.94 17.67 10.24
CA PRO A 193 -4.78 17.44 11.68
C PRO A 193 -5.70 16.33 12.22
N GLU A 194 -6.93 16.23 11.70
CA GLU A 194 -7.88 15.20 12.10
C GLU A 194 -7.39 13.80 11.72
N ASN A 195 -6.99 13.59 10.46
CA ASN A 195 -6.44 12.31 10.02
C ASN A 195 -5.17 11.94 10.75
N ARG A 196 -4.25 12.89 10.99
CA ARG A 196 -3.04 12.65 11.78
C ARG A 196 -3.36 12.20 13.19
N ARG A 197 -4.37 12.79 13.83
CA ARG A 197 -4.85 12.36 15.15
C ARG A 197 -5.43 10.94 15.10
N LYS A 198 -6.27 10.64 14.12
CA LYS A 198 -6.84 9.28 13.94
C LYS A 198 -5.76 8.23 13.73
N LEU A 199 -4.78 8.50 12.86
CA LEU A 199 -3.61 7.63 12.64
C LEU A 199 -2.90 7.33 13.97
N GLY A 200 -2.57 8.38 14.73
CA GLY A 200 -1.90 8.24 16.04
C GLY A 200 -2.71 7.42 17.05
N LEU A 201 -4.02 7.63 17.13
CA LEU A 201 -4.91 6.86 18.02
C LEU A 201 -4.99 5.38 17.66
N LEU A 202 -4.83 5.05 16.38
CA LEU A 202 -4.80 3.68 15.88
C LEU A 202 -3.40 3.04 15.97
N GLY A 203 -2.40 3.78 16.44
CA GLY A 203 -1.02 3.32 16.58
C GLY A 203 -0.19 3.41 15.30
N TYR A 204 -0.64 4.16 14.30
CA TYR A 204 0.11 4.43 13.08
C TYR A 204 1.00 5.67 13.23
N LYS A 205 2.14 5.67 12.54
CA LYS A 205 3.09 6.79 12.45
C LYS A 205 3.34 7.12 11.00
N ILE A 206 3.42 8.41 10.67
CA ILE A 206 3.87 8.82 9.34
C ILE A 206 5.38 8.63 9.28
N ALA A 207 5.85 7.91 8.26
CA ALA A 207 7.25 7.51 8.10
C ALA A 207 7.95 8.24 6.95
N ALA A 208 7.22 8.81 6.00
CA ALA A 208 7.80 9.65 4.95
C ALA A 208 6.82 10.68 4.38
N PHE A 209 7.37 11.75 3.84
CA PHE A 209 6.66 12.78 3.10
C PHE A 209 7.30 13.05 1.74
N SER A 210 6.53 13.51 0.78
CA SER A 210 7.04 14.16 -0.42
C SER A 210 7.48 15.60 -0.11
N ASN A 211 8.08 16.28 -1.10
CA ASN A 211 8.46 17.70 -0.96
C ASN A 211 7.26 18.65 -0.85
N ASP A 212 6.08 18.28 -1.37
CA ASP A 212 4.83 19.04 -1.26
C ASP A 212 3.98 18.65 -0.03
N GLY A 213 4.53 17.83 0.88
CA GLY A 213 3.90 17.50 2.17
C GLY A 213 2.84 16.41 2.11
N ILE A 214 2.76 15.67 1.00
CA ILE A 214 1.95 14.46 0.86
C ILE A 214 2.59 13.34 1.70
N ILE A 215 1.75 12.52 2.33
CA ILE A 215 2.22 11.35 3.08
C ILE A 215 2.62 10.25 2.10
N GLU A 216 3.89 9.86 2.13
CA GLU A 216 4.49 8.89 1.21
C GLU A 216 4.70 7.51 1.84
N ALA A 217 4.85 7.46 3.16
CA ALA A 217 4.90 6.20 3.88
C ALA A 217 4.24 6.30 5.25
N ILE A 218 3.59 5.21 5.67
CA ILE A 218 3.00 5.05 7.00
C ILE A 218 3.51 3.74 7.59
N GLU A 219 3.85 3.78 8.87
CA GLU A 219 4.18 2.63 9.70
C GLU A 219 3.01 2.30 10.64
N ASP A 220 2.70 1.02 10.84
CA ASP A 220 1.80 0.60 11.93
C ASP A 220 2.53 0.21 13.21
N LYS A 221 1.73 -0.07 14.26
CA LYS A 221 2.18 -0.54 15.57
C LYS A 221 2.92 -1.88 15.55
N TYR A 222 2.86 -2.64 14.46
CA TYR A 222 3.56 -3.93 14.28
C TYR A 222 4.80 -3.78 13.38
N GLY A 223 5.16 -2.53 13.03
CA GLY A 223 6.29 -2.20 12.17
C GLY A 223 6.07 -2.52 10.70
N ASN A 224 4.85 -2.81 10.24
CA ASN A 224 4.57 -2.89 8.81
C ASN A 224 4.68 -1.49 8.19
N ILE A 225 5.17 -1.42 6.95
CA ILE A 225 5.37 -0.17 6.23
C ILE A 225 4.48 -0.18 4.99
N TYR A 226 3.78 0.92 4.76
CA TYR A 226 2.87 1.12 3.64
C TYR A 226 3.35 2.32 2.84
N PHE A 227 3.46 2.17 1.52
CA PHE A 227 4.01 3.19 0.63
C PHE A 227 2.94 3.73 -0.31
N GLN A 228 3.01 5.02 -0.61
CA GLN A 228 2.20 5.66 -1.64
C GLN A 228 2.87 5.56 -3.02
N SER A 229 4.18 5.80 -3.07
CA SER A 229 5.06 5.51 -4.21
C SER A 229 5.33 4.00 -4.42
N HIS A 230 6.04 3.66 -5.50
CA HIS A 230 6.21 2.28 -6.00
C HIS A 230 7.64 1.72 -5.90
N PRO A 231 8.15 1.42 -4.68
CA PRO A 231 9.47 0.80 -4.53
C PRO A 231 9.56 -0.59 -5.19
N GLU A 232 8.43 -1.31 -5.28
CA GLU A 232 8.35 -2.62 -5.93
C GLU A 232 8.70 -2.57 -7.41
N ALA A 233 8.35 -1.46 -8.09
CA ALA A 233 8.56 -1.32 -9.53
C ALA A 233 10.03 -1.23 -9.92
N LEU A 234 10.90 -0.74 -9.02
CA LEU A 234 12.35 -0.69 -9.23
C LEU A 234 13.01 -2.08 -9.22
N ILE A 235 12.36 -3.06 -8.60
CA ILE A 235 12.95 -4.39 -8.37
C ILE A 235 12.67 -5.34 -9.53
N VAL A 236 11.51 -5.19 -10.20
CA VAL A 236 11.07 -6.08 -11.30
C VAL A 236 12.08 -6.18 -12.44
N LYS A 237 12.93 -5.17 -12.64
CA LYS A 237 13.99 -5.14 -13.66
C LYS A 237 15.38 -4.79 -13.10
N SER A 238 15.56 -4.95 -11.79
CA SER A 238 16.79 -4.52 -11.09
C SER A 238 18.06 -5.11 -11.71
N ASP A 239 18.08 -6.39 -12.05
CA ASP A 239 19.24 -7.06 -12.66
C ASP A 239 19.69 -6.39 -13.97
N LYS A 240 18.75 -6.04 -14.86
CA LYS A 240 19.07 -5.35 -16.12
C LYS A 240 19.51 -3.91 -15.90
N ILE A 241 18.88 -3.21 -14.95
CA ILE A 241 19.10 -1.78 -14.73
C ILE A 241 20.41 -1.53 -13.96
N LEU A 242 20.79 -2.38 -13.00
CA LEU A 242 22.04 -2.23 -12.26
C LEU A 242 23.27 -2.28 -13.18
N HIS A 243 23.23 -3.13 -14.21
CA HIS A 243 24.31 -3.27 -15.19
C HIS A 243 24.33 -2.18 -16.27
N LEU A 244 23.21 -1.48 -16.51
CA LEU A 244 23.07 -0.52 -17.62
C LEU A 244 22.93 0.94 -17.18
N SER A 245 22.59 1.23 -15.93
CA SER A 245 22.32 2.61 -15.52
C SER A 245 23.63 3.36 -15.21
N ASN A 246 23.93 4.39 -15.99
CA ASN A 246 24.98 5.36 -15.69
C ASN A 246 24.60 6.33 -14.53
N TYR A 247 23.40 6.19 -13.97
CA TYR A 247 22.86 7.09 -12.94
C TYR A 247 22.99 6.48 -11.55
N LYS A 248 24.01 6.92 -10.81
CA LYS A 248 24.28 6.51 -9.41
C LYS A 248 23.05 6.65 -8.51
N ALA A 249 22.25 7.72 -8.68
CA ALA A 249 21.03 7.93 -7.90
C ALA A 249 20.00 6.80 -8.11
N ARG A 250 19.82 6.31 -9.34
CA ARG A 250 18.88 5.23 -9.64
C ARG A 250 19.35 3.89 -9.06
N GLN A 251 20.66 3.61 -9.09
CA GLN A 251 21.23 2.41 -8.47
C GLN A 251 20.99 2.42 -6.96
N VAL A 252 21.21 3.56 -6.30
CA VAL A 252 20.93 3.71 -4.87
C VAL A 252 19.44 3.48 -4.58
N SER A 253 18.53 4.06 -5.37
CA SER A 253 17.09 3.80 -5.24
C SER A 253 16.72 2.32 -5.36
N ILE A 254 17.35 1.59 -6.29
CA ILE A 254 17.14 0.14 -6.45
C ILE A 254 17.62 -0.61 -5.22
N LEU A 255 18.80 -0.27 -4.67
CA LEU A 255 19.32 -0.90 -3.46
C LEU A 255 18.42 -0.64 -2.24
N VAL A 256 17.92 0.58 -2.11
CA VAL A 256 16.96 0.95 -1.06
C VAL A 256 15.65 0.18 -1.22
N ALA A 257 15.12 0.07 -2.44
CA ALA A 257 13.92 -0.73 -2.72
C ALA A 257 14.15 -2.22 -2.36
N ILE A 258 15.29 -2.78 -2.74
CA ILE A 258 15.69 -4.15 -2.36
C ILE A 258 15.73 -4.29 -0.83
N ALA A 259 16.27 -3.30 -0.11
CA ALA A 259 16.30 -3.29 1.35
C ALA A 259 14.90 -3.35 1.97
N ILE A 260 13.96 -2.55 1.43
CA ILE A 260 12.56 -2.50 1.86
C ILE A 260 11.87 -3.85 1.64
N ILE A 261 12.05 -4.46 0.46
CA ILE A 261 11.45 -5.77 0.17
C ILE A 261 12.09 -6.87 1.00
N ASN A 262 13.40 -6.82 1.25
CA ASN A 262 14.05 -7.77 2.14
C ASN A 262 13.56 -7.63 3.59
N ASP A 263 13.36 -6.40 4.09
CA ASP A 263 12.76 -6.19 5.40
C ASP A 263 11.38 -6.84 5.46
N PHE A 264 10.52 -6.54 4.48
CA PHE A 264 9.20 -7.16 4.40
C PHE A 264 9.26 -8.69 4.39
N LEU A 265 10.09 -9.30 3.53
CA LEU A 265 10.12 -10.75 3.36
C LEU A 265 10.77 -11.49 4.54
N TYR A 266 11.84 -10.94 5.13
CA TYR A 266 12.71 -11.68 6.06
C TYR A 266 12.76 -11.12 7.48
N ARG A 267 11.94 -10.11 7.81
CA ARG A 267 11.78 -9.67 9.19
C ARG A 267 11.38 -10.82 10.11
N ALA A 268 12.06 -10.92 11.24
CA ALA A 268 11.75 -11.88 12.30
C ALA A 268 10.42 -11.54 13.00
#